data_AF-A0A8X6S866-F1
#
_entry.id   AF-A0A8X6S866-F1
#
_cell.length_a   1.000
_cell.length_b   1.000
_cell.length_c   1.000
_cell.angle_alpha   90.00
_cell.angle_beta   90.00
_cell.angle_gamma   90.00
#
_symmetry.space_group_name_H-M   'P 1'
#
loop_
_entity.id
_entity.type
_entity.pdbx_description
1 polymer ?
#
loop_
_entity_poly.entity_id
_entity_poly.type
_entity_poly.pdbx_seq_one_letter_code
_entity_poly.pdbx_strand_id
1 'polypeptide(L)'
;MLLGRLNVSRSVVQRLWDQYQSEDSVSRRPVPGRPRSTTPAEDRFLALSARRRRTTTVPQLVADHFQASGRRISATTVRNRLHNAGLYARRPVVCVPLNGRQRRNRLCWAREHVSWTQQQWASVLFTDESDL
;
A
#
# COMPACT_ATOMS: atom_id res chain seq x y z
N MET A 1 7.34 -21.75 48.40
CA MET A 1 6.90 -20.45 48.97
C MET A 1 6.45 -19.40 47.96
N LEU A 2 6.65 -19.54 46.64
CA LEU A 2 6.29 -18.48 45.66
C LEU A 2 4.81 -18.49 45.18
N LEU A 3 4.13 -19.64 45.22
CA LEU A 3 2.76 -19.78 44.68
C LEU A 3 1.70 -18.97 45.45
N GLY A 4 1.83 -18.83 46.77
CA GLY A 4 0.88 -18.08 47.59
C GLY A 4 0.96 -16.55 47.45
N ARG A 5 2.04 -16.03 46.85
CA ARG A 5 2.25 -14.58 46.66
C ARG A 5 1.75 -14.04 45.32
N LEU A 6 1.54 -14.89 44.32
CA LEU A 6 1.26 -14.47 42.94
C LEU A 6 -0.18 -14.72 42.46
N ASN A 7 -1.04 -15.35 43.27
CA ASN A 7 -2.43 -15.70 42.87
C ASN A 7 -2.53 -16.39 41.48
N VAL A 8 -1.55 -17.24 41.15
CA VAL A 8 -1.49 -18.01 39.90
C VAL A 8 -1.66 -19.49 40.23
N SER A 9 -2.44 -20.21 39.41
CA SER A 9 -2.65 -21.64 39.62
C SER A 9 -1.37 -22.45 39.38
N ARG A 10 -1.21 -23.56 40.12
CA ARG A 10 -0.08 -24.49 39.97
C ARG A 10 0.06 -25.01 38.53
N SER A 11 -1.06 -25.21 37.82
CA SER A 11 -1.06 -25.69 36.44
C SER A 11 -0.49 -24.68 35.43
N VAL A 12 -0.65 -23.37 35.68
CA VAL A 12 -0.02 -22.33 34.85
C VAL A 12 1.50 -22.32 35.07
N VAL A 13 1.95 -22.45 36.32
CA VAL A 13 3.38 -22.50 36.64
C VAL A 13 4.05 -23.72 36.02
N GLN A 14 3.44 -24.90 36.12
CA GLN A 14 3.97 -26.11 35.49
C GLN A 14 4.06 -25.95 33.97
N ARG A 15 3.00 -25.43 33.32
CA ARG A 15 2.99 -25.23 31.86
C ARG A 15 4.06 -24.25 31.38
N LEU A 16 4.29 -23.17 32.13
CA LEU A 16 5.37 -22.21 31.84
C LEU A 16 6.75 -22.82 32.07
N TRP A 17 6.90 -23.67 33.08
CA TRP A 17 8.13 -24.40 33.33
C TRP A 17 8.45 -25.39 32.20
N ASP A 18 7.47 -26.17 31.76
CA ASP A 18 7.63 -27.10 30.64
C ASP A 18 7.95 -26.35 29.33
N GLN A 19 7.33 -25.19 29.12
CA GLN A 19 7.65 -24.32 27.99
C GLN A 19 9.10 -23.80 28.07
N TYR A 20 9.51 -23.31 29.24
CA TYR A 20 10.87 -22.81 29.44
C TYR A 20 11.92 -23.91 29.21
N GLN A 21 11.68 -25.13 29.70
CA GLN A 21 12.59 -26.26 29.49
C GLN A 21 12.71 -26.68 28.02
N SER A 22 11.68 -26.44 27.19
CA SER A 22 11.67 -26.85 25.79
C SER A 22 12.10 -25.76 24.80
N GLU A 23 11.80 -24.49 25.10
CA GLU A 23 11.98 -23.35 24.18
C GLU A 23 12.92 -22.27 24.71
N ASP A 24 13.45 -22.43 25.93
CA ASP A 24 14.20 -21.39 26.68
C ASP A 24 13.45 -20.05 26.75
N SER A 25 12.11 -20.12 26.75
CA SER A 25 11.24 -18.96 26.70
C SER A 25 9.93 -19.18 27.46
N VAL A 26 9.48 -18.14 28.14
CA VAL A 26 8.15 -18.05 28.78
C VAL A 26 7.22 -17.12 28.01
N SER A 27 7.64 -16.64 26.83
CA SER A 27 6.83 -15.75 26.01
C SER A 27 5.64 -16.49 25.41
N ARG A 28 4.51 -15.79 25.26
CA ARG A 28 3.31 -16.40 24.69
C ARG A 28 3.59 -16.84 23.24
N ARG A 29 3.36 -18.12 22.95
CA ARG A 29 3.43 -18.64 21.58
C ARG A 29 2.47 -17.90 20.65
N PRO A 30 2.88 -17.56 19.42
CA PRO A 30 1.97 -17.01 18.42
C PRO A 30 0.81 -17.98 18.18
N VAL A 31 -0.40 -17.51 18.41
CA VAL A 31 -1.61 -18.30 18.12
C VAL A 31 -2.10 -17.90 16.72
N PRO A 32 -2.34 -18.85 15.81
CA PRO A 32 -2.91 -18.53 14.51
C PRO A 32 -4.27 -17.86 14.70
N GLY A 33 -4.46 -16.74 14.01
CA GLY A 33 -5.74 -16.02 14.02
C GLY A 33 -6.81 -16.71 13.19
N ARG A 34 -8.00 -16.11 13.14
CA ARG A 34 -9.10 -16.55 12.28
C ARG A 34 -8.64 -16.61 10.80
N PRO A 35 -8.99 -17.69 10.05
CA PRO A 35 -8.73 -17.75 8.63
C PRO A 35 -9.31 -16.55 7.88
N ARG A 36 -8.59 -16.12 6.84
CA ARG A 36 -9.01 -14.99 6.00
C ARG A 36 -10.25 -15.36 5.19
N SER A 37 -11.13 -14.38 4.97
CA SER A 37 -12.28 -14.54 4.06
C SER A 37 -11.85 -14.59 2.58
N THR A 38 -10.68 -14.05 2.24
CA THR A 38 -10.17 -14.03 0.87
C THR A 38 -8.95 -14.92 0.71
N THR A 39 -8.76 -15.42 -0.49
CA THR A 39 -7.60 -16.20 -0.90
C THR A 39 -6.47 -15.30 -1.43
N PRO A 40 -5.21 -15.78 -1.47
CA PRO A 40 -4.12 -15.02 -2.08
C PRO A 40 -4.34 -14.66 -3.56
N ALA A 41 -5.09 -15.47 -4.30
CA ALA A 41 -5.44 -15.20 -5.70
C ALA A 41 -6.44 -14.05 -5.82
N GLU A 42 -7.46 -14.01 -4.97
CA GLU A 42 -8.43 -12.91 -4.88
C GLU A 42 -7.75 -11.61 -4.44
N ASP A 43 -6.87 -11.67 -3.45
CA ASP A 43 -6.08 -10.51 -3.00
C ASP A 43 -5.23 -9.93 -4.14
N ARG A 44 -4.62 -10.81 -4.96
CA ARG A 44 -3.86 -10.42 -6.15
C ARG A 44 -4.75 -9.82 -7.23
N PHE A 45 -5.94 -10.38 -7.46
CA PHE A 45 -6.92 -9.82 -8.39
C PHE A 45 -7.30 -8.39 -8.01
N LEU A 46 -7.63 -8.15 -6.73
CA LEU A 46 -7.98 -6.80 -6.24
C LEU A 46 -6.83 -5.80 -6.47
N ALA A 47 -5.60 -6.19 -6.12
CA ALA A 47 -4.43 -5.33 -6.29
C ALA A 47 -4.14 -5.01 -7.77
N LEU A 48 -4.23 -6.00 -8.66
CA LEU A 48 -4.02 -5.81 -10.10
C LEU A 48 -5.11 -4.94 -10.72
N SER A 49 -6.38 -5.19 -10.38
CA SER A 49 -7.51 -4.39 -10.85
C SER A 49 -7.36 -2.92 -10.46
N ALA A 50 -7.00 -2.63 -9.21
CA ALA A 50 -6.75 -1.27 -8.74
C ALA A 50 -5.52 -0.62 -9.39
N ARG A 51 -4.46 -1.38 -9.70
CA ARG A 51 -3.26 -0.86 -10.38
C ARG A 51 -3.52 -0.52 -11.86
N ARG A 52 -4.29 -1.37 -12.55
CA ARG A 52 -4.65 -1.19 -13.96
C ARG A 52 -5.61 -0.01 -14.13
N ARG A 53 -6.62 0.08 -13.28
CA ARG A 53 -7.61 1.16 -13.28
C ARG A 53 -7.51 1.97 -12.00
N ARG A 54 -6.58 2.93 -11.99
CA ARG A 54 -6.25 3.73 -10.79
C ARG A 54 -7.41 4.58 -10.25
N THR A 55 -8.44 4.82 -11.05
CA THR A 55 -9.64 5.58 -10.68
C THR A 55 -10.79 4.69 -10.19
N THR A 56 -10.63 3.37 -10.19
CA THR A 56 -11.70 2.46 -9.74
C THR A 56 -11.96 2.62 -8.25
N THR A 57 -13.24 2.74 -7.92
CA THR A 57 -13.71 2.91 -6.54
C THR A 57 -13.83 1.58 -5.82
N VAL A 58 -13.85 1.60 -4.48
CA VAL A 58 -14.02 0.38 -3.67
C VAL A 58 -15.34 -0.36 -3.98
N PRO A 59 -16.50 0.30 -4.13
CA PRO A 59 -17.74 -0.39 -4.52
C PRO A 59 -17.64 -1.09 -5.87
N GLN A 60 -16.99 -0.47 -6.86
CA GLN A 60 -16.75 -1.10 -8.15
C GLN A 60 -15.84 -2.33 -8.01
N LEU A 61 -14.77 -2.26 -7.20
CA LEU A 61 -13.92 -3.43 -6.94
C LEU A 61 -14.66 -4.54 -6.19
N VAL A 62 -15.60 -4.22 -5.31
CA VAL A 62 -16.46 -5.22 -4.66
C VAL A 62 -17.33 -5.93 -5.69
N ALA A 63 -17.94 -5.18 -6.61
CA ALA A 63 -18.74 -5.74 -7.70
C ALA A 63 -17.88 -6.61 -8.64
N ASP A 64 -16.75 -6.10 -9.11
CA ASP A 64 -15.80 -6.82 -9.98
C ASP A 64 -15.32 -8.12 -9.33
N HIS A 65 -14.99 -8.07 -8.03
CA HIS A 65 -14.59 -9.25 -7.27
C HIS A 65 -15.71 -10.28 -7.20
N PHE A 66 -16.94 -9.85 -6.91
CA PHE A 66 -18.08 -10.74 -6.84
C PHE A 66 -18.35 -11.42 -8.20
N GLN A 67 -18.23 -10.69 -9.30
CA GLN A 67 -18.35 -11.27 -10.64
C GLN A 67 -17.23 -12.27 -10.96
N ALA A 68 -16.01 -12.01 -10.49
CA ALA A 68 -14.87 -12.87 -10.77
C ALA A 68 -14.82 -14.14 -9.90
N SER A 69 -15.17 -14.06 -8.62
CA SER A 69 -15.02 -15.17 -7.67
C SER A 69 -16.31 -15.76 -7.12
N GLY A 70 -17.47 -15.14 -7.39
CA GLY A 70 -18.77 -15.53 -6.83
C GLY A 70 -18.89 -15.27 -5.32
N ARG A 71 -17.85 -14.76 -4.66
CA ARG A 71 -17.82 -14.56 -3.21
C ARG A 71 -18.08 -13.10 -2.85
N ARG A 72 -19.08 -12.88 -1.98
CA ARG A 72 -19.35 -11.55 -1.44
C ARG A 72 -18.34 -11.18 -0.37
N ILE A 73 -17.70 -10.03 -0.56
CA ILE A 73 -16.79 -9.42 0.42
C ILE A 73 -17.22 -7.98 0.70
N SER A 74 -16.97 -7.51 1.91
CA SER A 74 -17.30 -6.14 2.29
C SER A 74 -16.30 -5.14 1.70
N ALA A 75 -16.73 -3.89 1.54
CA ALA A 75 -15.87 -2.77 1.17
C ALA A 75 -14.67 -2.61 2.12
N THR A 76 -14.86 -2.88 3.42
CA THR A 76 -13.79 -2.86 4.42
C THR A 76 -12.73 -3.93 4.14
N THR A 77 -13.14 -5.15 3.78
CA THR A 77 -12.21 -6.21 3.38
C THR A 77 -11.40 -5.79 2.16
N VAL A 78 -12.04 -5.26 1.12
CA VAL A 78 -11.35 -4.75 -0.07
C VAL A 78 -10.33 -3.67 0.30
N ARG A 79 -10.72 -2.69 1.12
CA ARG A 79 -9.81 -1.63 1.57
C ARG A 79 -8.60 -2.18 2.32
N ASN A 80 -8.82 -3.12 3.24
CA ASN A 80 -7.73 -3.77 3.97
C ASN A 80 -6.79 -4.53 3.04
N ARG A 81 -7.30 -5.18 1.98
CA ARG A 81 -6.46 -5.85 0.97
C ARG A 81 -5.65 -4.87 0.12
N LEU A 82 -6.25 -3.75 -0.26
CA LEU A 82 -5.53 -2.69 -0.94
C LEU A 82 -4.42 -2.11 -0.06
N HIS A 83 -4.70 -1.83 1.22
CA HIS A 83 -3.69 -1.34 2.16
C HIS A 83 -2.56 -2.35 2.39
N ASN A 84 -2.87 -3.64 2.54
CA ASN A 84 -1.86 -4.69 2.64
C ASN A 84 -0.96 -4.78 1.40
N ALA A 85 -1.48 -4.38 0.23
CA ALA A 85 -0.73 -4.29 -1.02
C ALA A 85 -0.05 -2.92 -1.23
N GLY A 86 -0.07 -2.03 -0.23
CA GLY A 86 0.49 -0.68 -0.29
C GLY A 86 -0.28 0.30 -1.16
N LEU A 87 -1.54 0.00 -1.48
CA LEU A 87 -2.39 0.83 -2.33
C LEU A 87 -3.31 1.70 -1.46
N TYR A 88 -3.12 3.02 -1.59
CA TYR A 88 -3.89 4.02 -0.86
C TYR A 88 -4.54 5.00 -1.83
N ALA A 89 -5.69 5.54 -1.44
CA ALA A 89 -6.33 6.61 -2.20
C ALA A 89 -5.44 7.86 -2.23
N ARG A 90 -5.31 8.47 -3.41
CA ARG A 90 -4.58 9.72 -3.64
C ARG A 90 -5.40 10.61 -4.56
N ARG A 91 -5.25 11.92 -4.40
CA ARG A 91 -5.78 12.90 -5.37
C ARG A 91 -4.79 13.04 -6.52
N PRO A 92 -5.22 12.89 -7.79
CA PRO A 92 -4.33 13.15 -8.93
C PRO A 92 -3.97 14.63 -8.98
N VAL A 93 -2.76 14.93 -9.44
CA VAL A 93 -2.34 16.31 -9.72
C VAL A 93 -3.08 16.80 -10.96
N VAL A 94 -3.64 18.01 -10.88
CA VAL A 94 -4.27 18.68 -12.03
C VAL A 94 -3.17 19.27 -12.89
N CYS A 95 -3.11 18.87 -14.16
CA CYS A 95 -2.10 19.33 -15.11
C CYS A 95 -2.78 19.78 -16.40
N VAL A 96 -2.20 20.78 -17.07
CA VAL A 96 -2.59 21.14 -18.44
C VAL A 96 -2.22 19.99 -19.38
N PRO A 97 -3.17 19.39 -20.11
CA PRO A 97 -2.88 18.30 -21.02
C PRO A 97 -1.97 18.76 -22.15
N LEU A 98 -0.82 18.10 -22.32
CA LEU A 98 0.07 18.34 -23.44
C LEU A 98 -0.26 17.41 -24.60
N ASN A 99 -0.37 17.96 -25.81
CA ASN A 99 -0.48 17.15 -27.02
C ASN A 99 0.87 16.49 -27.37
N GLY A 100 0.83 15.53 -28.30
CA GLY A 100 2.03 14.75 -28.67
C GLY A 100 3.18 15.61 -29.22
N ARG A 101 2.88 16.68 -29.97
CA ARG A 101 3.89 17.60 -30.52
C ARG A 101 4.55 18.42 -29.40
N GLN A 102 3.77 19.00 -28.50
CA GLN A 102 4.26 19.76 -27.36
C GLN A 102 5.19 18.90 -26.48
N ARG A 103 4.82 17.64 -26.22
CA ARG A 103 5.67 16.71 -25.45
C ARG A 103 7.02 16.46 -26.11
N ARG A 104 7.04 16.24 -27.43
CA ARG A 104 8.28 16.04 -28.19
C ARG A 104 9.17 17.28 -28.17
N ASN A 105 8.60 18.46 -28.44
CA ASN A 105 9.35 19.72 -28.45
C ASN A 105 9.95 20.02 -27.07
N ARG A 106 9.15 19.89 -26.00
CA ARG A 106 9.64 20.09 -24.63
C ARG A 106 10.76 19.12 -24.26
N LEU A 107 10.65 17.85 -24.66
CA LEU A 107 11.68 16.85 -24.42
C LEU A 107 12.96 17.12 -25.21
N CYS A 108 12.84 17.54 -26.48
CA CYS A 108 13.99 17.90 -27.32
C CYS A 108 14.75 19.07 -26.70
N TRP A 109 14.03 20.14 -26.37
CA TRP A 109 14.59 21.32 -25.73
C TRP A 109 15.28 20.97 -24.41
N ALA A 110 14.63 20.18 -23.53
CA ALA A 110 15.23 19.77 -22.26
C ALA A 110 16.51 18.94 -22.45
N ARG A 111 16.59 18.11 -23.48
CA ARG A 111 17.80 17.30 -23.79
C ARG A 111 18.93 18.15 -24.34
N GLU A 112 18.63 19.09 -25.23
CA GLU A 112 19.62 20.02 -25.80
C GLU A 112 20.27 20.90 -24.72
N HIS A 113 19.51 21.22 -23.66
CA HIS A 113 19.93 22.16 -22.62
C HIS A 113 20.30 21.47 -21.29
N VAL A 114 20.28 20.14 -21.20
CA VAL A 114 20.56 19.41 -19.94
C VAL A 114 21.99 19.60 -19.43
N SER A 115 22.93 19.78 -20.36
CA SER A 115 24.37 19.96 -20.07
C SER A 115 24.79 21.43 -20.00
N TRP A 116 23.84 22.36 -20.10
CA TRP A 116 24.17 23.78 -20.08
C TRP A 116 24.74 24.22 -18.73
N THR A 117 25.79 25.02 -18.82
CA THR A 117 26.45 25.65 -17.67
C THR A 117 25.66 26.86 -17.18
N GLN A 118 25.94 27.30 -15.96
CA GLN A 118 25.29 28.48 -15.38
C GLN A 118 25.49 29.75 -16.21
N GLN A 119 26.64 29.91 -16.87
CA GLN A 119 26.92 31.06 -17.75
C GLN A 119 26.03 31.05 -19.00
N GLN A 120 25.75 29.86 -19.56
CA GLN A 120 24.85 29.72 -20.70
C GLN A 120 23.41 30.05 -20.29
N TRP A 121 22.96 29.58 -19.13
CA TRP A 121 21.66 29.96 -18.58
C TRP A 121 21.54 31.46 -18.30
N ALA A 122 22.62 32.10 -17.82
CA ALA A 122 22.65 33.54 -17.55
C ALA A 122 22.45 34.41 -18.81
N SER A 123 22.65 33.84 -20.00
CA SER A 123 22.40 34.52 -21.27
C SER A 123 20.94 34.43 -21.75
N VAL A 124 20.11 33.59 -21.12
CA VAL A 124 18.70 33.39 -21.50
C VAL A 124 17.82 34.38 -20.75
N LEU A 125 17.07 35.18 -21.51
CA LEU A 125 16.02 36.03 -20.96
C LEU A 125 14.72 35.22 -20.82
N PHE A 126 14.18 35.13 -19.60
CA PHE A 126 12.88 34.54 -19.32
C PHE A 126 11.84 35.65 -19.14
N THR A 127 10.86 35.72 -20.04
CA THR A 127 9.70 36.62 -19.92
C THR A 127 8.42 35.80 -19.90
N ASP A 128 7.52 36.12 -18.98
CA ASP A 128 6.16 35.58 -18.93
C ASP A 128 5.21 36.75 -18.69
N GLU A 129 4.08 36.76 -19.39
CA GLU A 129 3.01 37.73 -19.14
C GLU A 129 2.02 37.07 -18.19
N SER A 130 1.90 37.63 -16.98
CA SER A 130 0.87 37.23 -16.04
C SER A 130 -0.30 38.18 -16.18
N ASP A 131 -1.43 37.67 -16.66
CA ASP A 131 -2.70 38.39 -16.58
C ASP A 131 -3.12 38.44 -15.10
N LEU A 132 -2.91 39.60 -14.45
CA LEU A 132 -3.57 39.94 -13.18
C LEU A 132 -5.01 40.38 -13.43
#